data_AF-A0A8J4U766-F1
#
_entry.id   AF-A0A8J4U766-F1
#
_cell.length_a   1.000
_cell.length_b   1.000
_cell.length_c   1.000
_cell.angle_alpha   90.00
_cell.angle_beta   90.00
_cell.angle_gamma   90.00
#
_symmetry.space_group_name_H-M   'P 1'
#
loop_
_entity.id
_entity.type
_entity.pdbx_description
1 polymer ?
#
loop_
_entity_poly.entity_id
_entity_poly.type
_entity_poly.pdbx_seq_one_letter_code
_entity_poly.pdbx_strand_id
1 'polypeptide(L)' 'MAKAGFIHVPSENSPDIAQCFFCLKELEGWEPEDDPEKEHKAHSPNCNFITLKKSVESLTVEEFLRLQKERQKFII' A
#
# COMPACT_ATOMS: atom_id res chain seq x y z
N MET A 1 -6.02 0.98 8.16
CA MET A 1 -5.51 1.49 6.86
C MET A 1 -3.99 1.56 6.81
N ALA A 2 -3.31 2.34 7.66
CA ALA A 2 -1.85 2.54 7.60
C ALA A 2 -1.01 1.25 7.61
N LYS A 3 -1.39 0.25 8.42
CA LYS A 3 -0.72 -1.07 8.46
C LYS A 3 -0.78 -1.80 7.11
N ALA A 4 -1.86 -1.59 6.34
CA ALA A 4 -2.00 -2.11 4.98
C ALA A 4 -1.26 -1.24 3.94
N GLY A 5 -0.55 -0.18 4.36
CA GLY A 5 0.26 0.65 3.50
C GLY A 5 -0.48 1.82 2.86
N PHE A 6 -1.70 2.12 3.30
CA PHE A 6 -2.47 3.27 2.80
C PHE A 6 -2.08 4.57 3.51
N ILE A 7 -1.90 5.62 2.72
CA ILE A 7 -1.83 7.03 3.13
C ILE A 7 -3.08 7.77 2.65
N HIS A 8 -3.58 8.71 3.43
CA HIS A 8 -4.74 9.53 3.06
C HIS A 8 -4.30 10.61 2.07
N VAL A 9 -4.93 10.67 0.90
CA VAL A 9 -4.60 11.62 -0.18
C VAL A 9 -5.84 12.36 -0.70
N PRO A 10 -6.61 13.01 0.19
CA PRO A 10 -7.93 13.55 -0.13
C PRO A 10 -7.91 14.57 -1.27
N SER A 11 -8.98 14.60 -2.04
CA SER A 11 -9.31 15.68 -2.96
C SER A 11 -10.69 16.26 -2.64
N GLU A 12 -11.05 17.40 -3.23
CA GLU A 12 -12.38 18.01 -3.02
C GLU A 12 -13.53 17.07 -3.38
N ASN A 13 -13.35 16.21 -4.39
CA ASN A 13 -14.39 15.28 -4.87
C ASN A 13 -14.28 13.87 -4.26
N SER A 14 -13.15 13.55 -3.62
CA SER A 14 -12.87 12.25 -3.01
C SER A 14 -12.24 12.44 -1.63
N PRO A 15 -13.05 12.71 -0.58
CA PRO A 15 -12.55 13.07 0.74
C PRO A 15 -11.94 11.88 1.51
N ASP A 16 -12.26 10.65 1.15
CA ASP A 16 -11.85 9.41 1.83
C ASP A 16 -10.83 8.58 1.02
N ILE A 17 -10.40 9.07 -0.14
CA ILE A 17 -9.42 8.36 -0.97
C ILE A 17 -8.11 8.12 -0.21
N ALA A 18 -7.65 6.88 -0.30
CA ALA A 18 -6.42 6.42 0.30
C ALA A 18 -5.56 5.71 -0.76
N GLN A 19 -4.28 6.03 -0.78
CA GLN A 19 -3.32 5.52 -1.75
C GLN A 19 -2.29 4.63 -1.05
N CYS A 20 -1.96 3.47 -1.63
CA CYS A 20 -0.84 2.70 -1.13
C CYS A 20 0.48 3.45 -1.38
N PHE A 21 1.30 3.67 -0.34
CA PHE A 21 2.59 4.36 -0.49
C PHE A 21 3.59 3.60 -1.38
N PHE A 22 3.37 2.29 -1.59
CA PHE A 22 4.29 1.41 -2.32
C PHE A 22 3.85 1.18 -3.77
N CYS A 23 2.66 0.63 -4.00
CA CYS A 23 2.17 0.31 -5.35
C CYS A 23 1.33 1.43 -5.98
N LEU A 24 1.11 2.54 -5.26
CA LEU A 24 0.34 3.71 -5.68
C LEU A 24 -1.13 3.41 -6.04
N LYS A 25 -1.66 2.24 -5.68
CA LYS A 25 -3.07 1.92 -5.85
C LYS A 25 -3.92 2.81 -4.96
N GLU A 26 -4.83 3.56 -5.57
CA GLU A 26 -5.85 4.36 -4.91
C GLU A 26 -7.14 3.56 -4.74
N LEU A 27 -7.77 3.73 -3.57
CA LEU A 27 -9.09 3.23 -3.22
C LEU A 27 -9.87 4.33 -2.50
N GLU A 28 -11.14 4.47 -2.83
CA GLU A 28 -12.11 5.39 -2.23
C GLU A 28 -13.44 4.64 -1.97
N GLY A 29 -14.37 5.25 -1.24
CA GLY A 29 -15.64 4.64 -0.87
C GLY A 29 -15.52 3.68 0.31
N TRP A 30 -14.69 4.01 1.30
CA TRP A 30 -14.41 3.15 2.44
C TRP A 30 -15.60 3.06 3.41
N GLU A 31 -15.96 1.84 3.78
CA GLU A 31 -16.97 1.53 4.79
C GLU A 31 -16.31 1.14 6.13
N PRO A 32 -16.95 1.39 7.28
CA PRO A 32 -16.40 1.03 8.60
C PRO A 32 -16.05 -0.47 8.76
N GLU A 33 -16.71 -1.34 8.01
CA GLU A 33 -16.56 -2.79 8.04
C GLU A 33 -15.42 -3.31 7.15
N ASP A 34 -14.84 -2.46 6.30
CA ASP A 34 -13.78 -2.86 5.37
C ASP A 34 -12.51 -3.28 6.11
N ASP A 35 -11.89 -4.35 5.62
CA ASP A 35 -10.55 -4.77 6.06
C ASP A 35 -9.51 -4.23 5.05
N PRO A 36 -8.70 -3.23 5.42
CA PRO A 36 -7.78 -2.61 4.47
C PRO A 36 -6.71 -3.57 3.92
N GLU A 37 -6.34 -4.62 4.65
CA GLU A 37 -5.40 -5.61 4.12
C GLU A 37 -6.06 -6.49 3.07
N LYS A 38 -7.34 -6.86 3.27
CA LYS A 38 -8.11 -7.62 2.27
C LYS A 38 -8.37 -6.78 1.03
N GLU A 39 -8.80 -5.53 1.19
CA GLU A 39 -9.05 -4.62 0.08
C GLU A 39 -7.78 -4.39 -0.75
N HIS A 40 -6.66 -4.14 -0.09
CA HIS A 40 -5.39 -3.99 -0.80
C HIS A 40 -5.00 -5.28 -1.56
N LYS A 41 -5.14 -6.47 -0.94
CA LYS A 41 -4.84 -7.74 -1.61
C LYS A 41 -5.78 -8.02 -2.79
N ALA A 42 -7.05 -7.64 -2.70
CA ALA A 42 -8.03 -7.81 -3.77
C ALA A 42 -7.72 -6.90 -4.96
N HIS A 43 -7.39 -5.63 -4.70
CA HIS A 43 -7.22 -4.61 -5.74
C HIS A 43 -5.77 -4.46 -6.25
N SER A 44 -4.77 -4.98 -5.54
CA SER A 44 -3.36 -5.01 -5.97
C SER A 44 -2.64 -6.26 -5.40
N PRO A 45 -3.00 -7.46 -5.86
CA PRO A 45 -2.51 -8.73 -5.29
C PRO A 45 -0.99 -8.90 -5.40
N ASN A 46 -0.34 -8.19 -6.33
CA ASN A 46 1.09 -8.26 -6.60
C ASN A 46 1.90 -7.16 -5.90
N CYS A 47 1.29 -6.35 -5.02
CA CYS A 47 2.02 -5.33 -4.28
C CYS A 47 3.06 -5.98 -3.33
N ASN A 48 4.35 -5.72 -3.55
CA ASN A 48 5.43 -6.32 -2.75
C ASN A 48 5.39 -5.91 -1.27
N PHE A 49 4.73 -4.80 -0.93
CA PHE A 49 4.53 -4.39 0.45
C PHE A 49 3.48 -5.26 1.16
N ILE A 50 2.27 -5.42 0.58
CA ILE A 50 1.18 -6.16 1.25
C ILE A 50 1.41 -7.67 1.27
N THR A 51 2.26 -8.17 0.38
CA THR A 51 2.69 -9.58 0.31
C THR A 51 3.91 -9.88 1.17
N LEU A 52 4.48 -8.87 1.84
CA LEU A 52 5.66 -9.03 2.68
C LEU A 52 5.35 -9.94 3.88
N LYS A 53 6.17 -10.99 4.07
CA LYS A 53 6.02 -11.94 5.17
C LYS A 53 6.72 -11.51 6.47
N LYS A 54 7.50 -10.44 6.40
CA LYS A 54 8.34 -9.90 7.48
C LYS A 54 7.83 -8.50 7.85
N SER A 55 8.02 -8.09 9.10
CA SER A 55 7.79 -6.69 9.47
C SER A 55 8.91 -5.82 8.88
N VAL A 56 8.63 -4.54 8.63
CA VAL A 56 9.60 -3.61 8.01
C VAL A 56 10.85 -3.48 8.88
N GLU A 57 10.69 -3.52 10.20
CA GLU A 57 11.77 -3.40 11.19
C GLU A 57 12.69 -4.62 11.20
N SER A 58 12.24 -5.76 10.68
CA SER A 58 12.98 -7.02 10.62
C SER A 58 13.69 -7.27 9.28
N LEU A 59 13.58 -6.33 8.34
CA LEU A 59 14.20 -6.44 7.03
C LEU A 59 15.70 -6.21 7.11
N THR A 60 16.46 -7.00 6.35
CA THR A 60 17.87 -6.66 6.09
C THR A 60 17.97 -5.47 5.15
N VAL A 61 19.14 -4.81 5.13
CA VAL A 61 19.41 -3.73 4.17
C VAL A 61 19.21 -4.21 2.73
N GLU A 62 19.65 -5.43 2.41
CA GLU A 62 19.46 -5.99 1.07
C GLU A 62 17.98 -6.16 0.71
N GLU A 63 17.17 -6.71 1.61
CA GLU A 63 15.73 -6.88 1.40
C GLU A 63 15.03 -5.53 1.22
N PHE A 64 15.39 -4.55 2.03
CA PHE A 64 14.86 -3.19 1.92
C PHE A 64 15.23 -2.53 0.57
N LEU A 65 16.50 -2.64 0.14
CA LEU A 65 16.94 -2.10 -1.15
C LEU A 65 16.21 -2.77 -2.34
N ARG A 66 15.97 -4.08 -2.26
CA ARG A 66 15.17 -4.79 -3.28
C ARG A 66 13.74 -4.24 -3.33
N LEU A 67 13.10 -4.04 -2.17
CA LEU A 67 11.76 -3.44 -2.12
C LEU A 67 11.74 -2.02 -2.69
N GLN A 68 12.73 -1.18 -2.39
CA GLN A 68 12.80 0.17 -2.96
C GLN A 68 12.95 0.15 -4.49
N LYS A 69 13.76 -0.77 -5.03
CA LYS A 69 13.91 -0.96 -6.48
C LYS A 69 12.58 -1.38 -7.13
N GLU A 70 11.82 -2.26 -6.49
CA GLU A 70 10.49 -2.65 -7.00
C GLU A 70 9.51 -1.47 -6.97
N ARG A 71 9.52 -0.66 -5.90
CA ARG A 71 8.69 0.54 -5.80
C ARG A 71 8.99 1.56 -6.90
N GLN A 72 10.26 1.75 -7.28
CA GLN A 72 10.65 2.70 -8.33
C GLN A 72 9.96 2.41 -9.67
N LYS A 73 9.58 1.16 -9.96
CA LYS A 73 8.85 0.80 -11.19
C LYS A 73 7.46 1.43 -11.29
N PHE A 74 6.91 1.92 -10.18
CA PHE A 74 5.61 2.58 -10.14
C PHE A 74 5.71 4.11 -10.24
N ILE A 75 6.91 4.68 -10.09
CA ILE A 75 7.14 6.13 -10.05
C ILE A 75 7.68 6.66 -11.39
N ILE A 76 8.22 5.78 -12.25
CA ILE A 76 8.84 6.10 -13.54
C ILE A 76 7.88 5.80 -14.68
#